data_AF-A0A8I0WUM2-F1
#
_entry.id   AF-A0A8I0WUM2-F1
#
_cell.length_a   1.000
_cell.length_b   1.000
_cell.length_c   1.000
_cell.angle_alpha   90.00
_cell.angle_beta   90.00
_cell.angle_gamma   90.00
#
_symmetry.space_group_name_H-M   'P 1'
#
loop_
_entity.id
_entity.type
_entity.pdbx_description
1 polymer ?
#
loop_
_entity_poly.entity_id
_entity_poly.type
_entity_poly.pdbx_seq_one_letter_code
_entity_poly.pdbx_strand_id
1 'polypeptide(L)'
;MKYKPMPKELVLLDVEKINGYLCAVESLNREPNVAPDYECTYVEEKTTLLSSVQSVIIPHSDKHSIEHWNVSLEQLSENDMIKIVEEWFFQLGIAARHSELLKNLVVGFRDLIQPYTIGSSIYRVNMISPIWYAIRWDNFVIHSKHGSLLFEFNFSD
;
A
#
# COMPACT_ATOMS: atom_id res chain seq x y z
N MET A 1 -21.33 19.12 5.29
CA MET A 1 -21.96 17.79 5.55
C MET A 1 -21.00 16.96 6.38
N LYS A 2 -21.41 16.48 7.56
CA LYS A 2 -20.61 15.49 8.32
C LYS A 2 -20.79 14.14 7.62
N TYR A 3 -19.83 13.75 6.78
CA TYR A 3 -19.80 12.41 6.19
C TYR A 3 -19.68 11.39 7.32
N LYS A 4 -20.63 10.47 7.43
CA LYS A 4 -20.56 9.35 8.38
C LYS A 4 -19.43 8.40 7.97
N PRO A 5 -18.72 7.77 8.93
CA PRO A 5 -17.85 6.63 8.64
C PRO A 5 -18.58 5.56 7.83
N MET A 6 -17.85 4.87 6.96
CA MET A 6 -18.42 3.76 6.21
C MET A 6 -18.52 2.54 7.14
N PRO A 7 -19.59 1.73 7.04
CA PRO A 7 -19.63 0.42 7.66
C PRO A 7 -18.39 -0.40 7.28
N LYS A 8 -17.84 -1.15 8.24
CA LYS A 8 -16.61 -1.92 8.04
C LYS A 8 -16.75 -2.92 6.89
N GLU A 9 -17.91 -3.53 6.73
CA GLU A 9 -18.18 -4.48 5.65
C GLU A 9 -18.04 -3.84 4.26
N LEU A 10 -18.43 -2.56 4.11
CA LEU A 10 -18.24 -1.84 2.86
C LEU A 10 -16.77 -1.47 2.62
N VAL A 11 -16.04 -1.14 3.68
CA VAL A 11 -14.60 -0.88 3.59
C VAL A 11 -13.85 -2.15 3.16
N LEU A 12 -14.22 -3.31 3.70
CA LEU A 12 -13.64 -4.59 3.30
C LEU A 12 -13.96 -4.93 1.83
N LEU A 13 -15.17 -4.64 1.34
CA LEU A 13 -15.49 -4.80 -0.08
C LEU A 13 -14.67 -3.86 -0.98
N ASP A 14 -14.42 -2.63 -0.54
CA ASP A 14 -13.53 -1.72 -1.25
C ASP A 14 -12.09 -2.22 -1.26
N VAL A 15 -11.61 -2.81 -0.17
CA VAL A 15 -10.28 -3.46 -0.11
C VAL A 15 -10.17 -4.58 -1.13
N GLU A 16 -11.16 -5.48 -1.22
CA GLU A 16 -11.18 -6.54 -2.25
C GLU A 16 -11.17 -5.96 -3.66
N LYS A 17 -11.93 -4.88 -3.89
CA LYS A 17 -11.95 -4.19 -5.19
C LYS A 17 -10.60 -3.57 -5.53
N ILE A 18 -9.93 -2.96 -4.55
CA ILE A 18 -8.58 -2.39 -4.70
C ILE A 18 -7.58 -3.51 -5.01
N ASN A 19 -7.61 -4.63 -4.27
CA ASN A 19 -6.74 -5.77 -4.52
C ASN A 19 -6.97 -6.39 -5.92
N GLY A 20 -8.23 -6.48 -6.36
CA GLY A 20 -8.54 -6.91 -7.73
C GLY A 20 -7.93 -5.98 -8.80
N TYR A 21 -7.90 -4.68 -8.54
CA TYR A 21 -7.25 -3.70 -9.41
C TYR A 21 -5.72 -3.87 -9.41
N LEU A 22 -5.12 -3.97 -8.22
CA LEU A 22 -3.68 -4.15 -8.05
C LEU A 22 -3.19 -5.44 -8.72
N CYS A 23 -3.90 -6.56 -8.57
CA CYS A 23 -3.60 -7.83 -9.24
C CYS A 23 -3.60 -7.72 -10.78
N ALA A 24 -4.50 -6.90 -11.33
CA ALA A 24 -4.51 -6.63 -12.77
C ALA A 24 -3.25 -5.84 -13.20
N VAL A 25 -2.79 -4.88 -12.40
CA VAL A 25 -1.55 -4.13 -12.65
C VAL A 25 -0.33 -5.03 -12.53
N GLU A 26 -0.25 -5.88 -11.50
CA GLU A 26 0.83 -6.86 -11.33
C GLU A 26 0.99 -7.74 -12.58
N SER A 27 -0.14 -8.20 -13.13
CA SER A 27 -0.16 -9.05 -14.33
C SER A 27 0.47 -8.37 -15.54
N LEU A 28 0.44 -7.04 -15.62
CA LEU A 28 1.11 -6.25 -16.66
C LEU A 28 2.61 -6.04 -16.38
N ASN A 29 3.03 -6.13 -15.12
CA ASN A 29 4.37 -5.81 -14.67
C ASN A 29 5.30 -7.02 -14.49
N ARG A 30 4.81 -8.25 -14.74
CA ARG A 30 5.62 -9.47 -14.63
C ARG A 30 6.73 -9.53 -15.67
N GLU A 31 7.94 -9.84 -15.23
CA GLU A 31 9.09 -10.20 -16.06
C GLU A 31 9.66 -11.58 -15.66
N PRO A 32 10.48 -12.23 -16.51
CA PRO A 32 11.16 -13.47 -16.13
C PRO A 32 12.06 -13.20 -14.92
N ASN A 33 11.71 -13.78 -13.76
CA ASN A 33 12.43 -13.71 -12.47
C ASN A 33 12.21 -12.47 -11.60
N VAL A 34 11.31 -11.55 -11.97
CA VAL A 34 10.89 -10.46 -11.08
C VAL A 34 9.40 -10.23 -11.28
N ALA A 35 8.63 -10.39 -10.21
CA ALA A 35 7.21 -10.07 -10.21
C ALA A 35 6.92 -9.10 -9.06
N PRO A 36 6.25 -7.97 -9.33
CA PRO A 36 5.75 -7.15 -8.24
C PRO A 36 4.60 -7.86 -7.54
N ASP A 37 4.47 -7.54 -6.26
CA ASP A 37 3.43 -7.99 -5.35
C ASP A 37 2.85 -6.75 -4.66
N TYR A 38 1.56 -6.54 -4.82
CA TYR A 38 0.84 -5.38 -4.29
C TYR A 38 -0.34 -5.86 -3.45
N GLU A 39 -0.33 -5.48 -2.18
CA GLU A 39 -1.42 -5.80 -1.27
C GLU A 39 -2.01 -4.53 -0.64
N CYS A 40 -3.33 -4.49 -0.53
CA CYS A 40 -4.05 -3.54 0.31
C CYS A 40 -4.75 -4.30 1.44
N THR A 41 -4.48 -3.88 2.67
CA THR A 41 -5.02 -4.50 3.88
C THR A 41 -5.72 -3.46 4.75
N TYR A 42 -6.92 -3.81 5.23
CA TYR A 42 -7.57 -3.03 6.28
C TYR A 42 -6.85 -3.25 7.62
N VAL A 43 -6.45 -2.17 8.28
CA VAL A 43 -5.74 -2.23 9.57
C VAL A 43 -6.70 -1.97 10.72
N GLU A 44 -6.85 -2.96 11.61
CA GLU A 44 -7.65 -2.81 12.83
C GLU A 44 -7.07 -1.75 13.76
N GLU A 45 -7.96 -0.94 14.33
CA GLU A 45 -7.57 0.14 15.24
C GLU A 45 -7.06 -0.43 16.57
N LYS A 46 -5.86 0.00 16.97
CA LYS A 46 -5.27 -0.22 18.28
C LYS A 46 -5.08 1.09 19.03
N THR A 47 -4.29 1.09 20.11
CA THR A 47 -4.02 2.28 20.92
C THR A 47 -3.38 3.41 20.12
N THR A 48 -2.55 3.09 19.12
CA THR A 48 -1.94 4.06 18.21
C THR A 48 -1.94 3.54 16.76
N LEU A 49 -1.91 4.45 15.78
CA LEU A 49 -1.77 4.08 14.37
C LEU A 49 -0.50 3.24 14.14
N LEU A 50 0.63 3.62 14.75
CA LEU A 50 1.87 2.87 14.67
C LEU A 50 1.70 1.43 15.16
N SER A 51 1.08 1.23 16.33
CA SER A 51 0.84 -0.12 16.87
C SER A 51 -0.12 -0.96 16.00
N SER A 52 -1.03 -0.28 15.27
CA SER A 52 -1.97 -0.91 14.35
C SER A 52 -1.23 -1.42 13.12
N VAL A 53 -0.42 -0.56 12.49
CA VAL A 53 0.41 -0.88 11.32
C VAL A 53 1.43 -1.98 11.63
N GLN A 54 2.09 -1.89 12.78
CA GLN A 54 3.07 -2.89 13.21
C GLN A 54 2.48 -4.30 13.34
N SER A 55 1.18 -4.44 13.62
CA SER A 55 0.57 -5.77 13.69
C SER A 55 0.22 -6.42 12.36
N VAL A 56 0.38 -5.70 11.25
CA VAL A 56 0.14 -6.22 9.90
C VAL A 56 1.46 -6.49 9.19
N ILE A 57 2.38 -5.52 9.18
CA ILE A 57 3.64 -5.58 8.39
C ILE A 57 4.63 -6.60 8.91
N ILE A 58 4.60 -6.90 10.22
CA ILE A 58 5.60 -7.81 10.78
C ILE A 58 5.21 -9.22 10.37
N PRO A 59 6.07 -9.92 9.60
CA PRO A 59 5.82 -11.30 9.27
C PRO A 59 5.58 -12.05 10.58
N HIS A 60 4.75 -13.08 10.55
CA HIS A 60 4.59 -14.04 11.66
C HIS A 60 5.88 -14.85 11.93
N SER A 61 7.06 -14.27 11.66
CA SER A 61 8.38 -14.77 11.93
C SER A 61 8.60 -14.81 13.43
N ASP A 62 8.47 -16.02 13.97
CA ASP A 62 8.77 -16.41 15.36
C ASP A 62 10.24 -16.13 15.79
N LYS A 63 11.07 -15.46 14.96
CA LYS A 63 12.52 -15.31 15.18
C LYS A 63 12.96 -13.97 15.77
N HIS A 64 12.23 -12.88 15.57
CA HIS A 64 12.63 -11.55 16.08
C HIS A 64 11.43 -10.72 16.53
N SER A 65 11.51 -10.14 17.73
CA SER A 65 10.47 -9.27 18.28
C SER A 65 10.31 -7.97 17.49
N ILE A 66 9.11 -7.39 17.57
CA ILE A 66 8.69 -6.11 16.97
C ILE A 66 9.66 -4.95 17.19
N GLU A 67 10.33 -4.93 18.35
CA GLU A 67 11.27 -3.89 18.74
C GLU A 67 12.51 -3.85 17.83
N HIS A 68 12.85 -4.95 17.17
CA HIS A 68 14.02 -5.04 16.31
C HIS A 68 13.81 -4.54 14.88
N TRP A 69 12.56 -4.36 14.45
CA TRP A 69 12.22 -3.92 13.09
C TRP A 69 12.19 -2.40 12.93
N ASN A 70 12.30 -1.65 14.04
CA ASN A 70 12.37 -0.18 14.09
C ASN A 70 11.36 0.52 13.16
N VAL A 71 10.09 0.11 13.24
CA VAL A 71 9.01 0.65 12.39
C VAL A 71 8.71 2.10 12.79
N SER A 72 8.65 2.99 11.81
CA SER A 72 8.28 4.39 12.00
C SER A 72 7.34 4.88 10.89
N LEU A 73 6.56 5.92 11.20
CA LEU A 73 5.64 6.55 10.26
C LEU A 73 6.14 7.94 9.91
N GLU A 74 6.38 8.16 8.63
CA GLU A 74 6.76 9.47 8.09
C GLU A 74 5.59 10.03 7.31
N GLN A 75 5.14 11.23 7.65
CA GLN A 75 3.99 11.84 6.98
C GLN A 75 4.33 12.16 5.51
N LEU A 76 3.42 11.80 4.62
CA LEU A 76 3.57 11.96 3.16
C LEU A 76 2.37 12.75 2.61
N SER A 77 2.58 13.49 1.53
CA SER A 77 1.47 14.10 0.78
C SER A 77 0.80 13.08 -0.14
N GLU A 78 -0.48 13.27 -0.48
CA GLU A 78 -1.16 12.43 -1.49
C GLU A 78 -0.39 12.43 -2.82
N ASN A 79 0.12 13.59 -3.25
CA ASN A 79 0.85 13.70 -4.50
C ASN A 79 2.15 12.89 -4.50
N ASP A 80 2.86 12.85 -3.37
CA ASP A 80 4.11 12.07 -3.29
C ASP A 80 3.82 10.57 -3.20
N MET A 81 2.75 10.16 -2.51
CA MET A 81 2.27 8.78 -2.56
C MET A 81 1.92 8.35 -3.99
N ILE A 82 1.19 9.19 -4.73
CA ILE A 82 0.80 8.90 -6.11
C ILE A 82 2.02 8.78 -7.03
N LYS A 83 3.06 9.59 -6.85
CA LYS A 83 4.31 9.43 -7.60
C LYS A 83 4.98 8.09 -7.34
N ILE A 84 5.02 7.65 -6.07
CA ILE A 84 5.57 6.33 -5.71
C ILE A 84 4.75 5.23 -6.39
N VAL A 85 3.41 5.31 -6.35
CA VAL A 85 2.53 4.34 -7.03
C VAL A 85 2.77 4.34 -8.54
N GLU A 86 2.94 5.51 -9.17
CA GLU A 86 3.24 5.62 -10.59
C GLU A 86 4.58 4.96 -10.95
N GLU A 87 5.63 5.19 -10.15
CA GLU A 87 6.92 4.53 -10.32
C GLU A 87 6.76 3.01 -10.28
N TRP A 88 6.01 2.47 -9.32
CA TRP A 88 5.76 1.04 -9.21
C TRP A 88 4.92 0.48 -10.35
N PHE A 89 3.85 1.17 -10.74
CA PHE A 89 2.95 0.74 -11.81
C PHE A 89 3.64 0.66 -13.17
N PHE A 90 4.66 1.48 -13.40
CA PHE A 90 5.40 1.52 -14.67
C PHE A 90 6.87 1.11 -14.53
N GLN A 91 7.23 0.38 -13.48
CA GLN A 91 8.61 -0.03 -13.27
C GLN A 91 9.06 -1.14 -14.24
N LEU A 92 8.18 -2.10 -14.53
CA LEU A 92 8.54 -3.35 -15.21
C LEU A 92 7.51 -3.76 -16.28
N GLY A 93 7.89 -4.75 -17.09
CA GLY A 93 6.98 -5.50 -17.94
C GLY A 93 6.32 -4.68 -19.06
N ILE A 94 5.07 -5.04 -19.37
CA ILE A 94 4.26 -4.41 -20.42
C ILE A 94 3.90 -2.99 -20.01
N ALA A 95 3.59 -2.75 -18.73
CA ALA A 95 3.18 -1.41 -18.31
C ALA A 95 4.30 -0.39 -18.51
N ALA A 96 5.55 -0.73 -18.17
CA ALA A 96 6.71 0.13 -18.43
C ALA A 96 6.88 0.46 -19.92
N ARG A 97 6.75 -0.55 -20.80
CA ARG A 97 6.93 -0.38 -22.26
C ARG A 97 5.82 0.44 -22.92
N HIS A 98 4.65 0.49 -22.31
CA HIS A 98 3.45 1.16 -22.84
C HIS A 98 2.90 2.20 -21.87
N SER A 99 3.75 2.83 -21.06
CA SER A 99 3.36 3.77 -20.00
C SER A 99 2.48 4.91 -20.53
N GLU A 100 2.78 5.46 -21.70
CA GLU A 100 1.96 6.51 -22.33
C GLU A 100 0.52 6.07 -22.65
N LEU A 101 0.34 4.81 -23.06
CA LEU A 101 -0.97 4.22 -23.34
C LEU A 101 -1.71 3.83 -22.05
N LEU A 102 -0.95 3.53 -21.00
CA LEU A 102 -1.44 2.97 -19.74
C LEU A 102 -1.45 3.98 -18.58
N LYS A 103 -1.12 5.26 -18.81
CA LYS A 103 -1.11 6.32 -17.78
C LYS A 103 -2.42 6.44 -16.98
N ASN A 104 -3.54 6.02 -17.57
CA ASN A 104 -4.83 5.98 -16.89
C ASN A 104 -4.89 4.94 -15.75
N LEU A 105 -3.93 4.03 -15.64
CA LEU A 105 -3.82 3.12 -14.50
C LEU A 105 -3.65 3.87 -13.17
N VAL A 106 -2.87 4.95 -13.16
CA VAL A 106 -2.69 5.78 -11.95
C VAL A 106 -3.96 6.58 -11.65
N VAL A 107 -4.65 7.05 -12.68
CA VAL A 107 -5.94 7.75 -12.53
C VAL A 107 -6.99 6.82 -11.94
N GLY A 108 -7.13 5.60 -12.49
CA GLY A 108 -8.08 4.60 -11.99
C GLY A 108 -7.78 4.20 -10.54
N PHE A 109 -6.51 4.03 -10.18
CA PHE A 109 -6.13 3.79 -8.79
C PHE A 109 -6.53 4.96 -7.88
N ARG A 110 -6.22 6.20 -8.28
CA ARG A 110 -6.59 7.40 -7.52
C ARG A 110 -8.09 7.51 -7.29
N ASP A 111 -8.89 7.22 -8.32
CA ASP A 111 -10.35 7.22 -8.21
C ASP A 111 -10.86 6.15 -7.22
N LEU A 112 -10.21 4.98 -7.17
CA LEU A 112 -10.55 3.91 -6.22
C LEU A 112 -10.26 4.31 -4.77
N ILE A 113 -9.14 4.97 -4.52
CA ILE A 113 -8.73 5.34 -3.16
C ILE A 113 -9.26 6.70 -2.71
N GLN A 114 -9.84 7.50 -3.61
CA GLN A 114 -10.37 8.84 -3.33
C GLN A 114 -11.27 8.91 -2.08
N PRO A 115 -12.19 7.96 -1.81
CA PRO A 115 -13.02 8.01 -0.60
C PRO A 115 -12.18 8.01 0.69
N TYR A 116 -10.99 7.42 0.65
CA TYR A 116 -10.08 7.27 1.77
C TYR A 116 -9.06 8.40 1.86
N THR A 117 -8.79 9.14 0.78
CA THR A 117 -7.79 10.23 0.82
C THR A 117 -8.34 11.57 1.31
N ILE A 118 -9.64 11.84 1.13
CA ILE A 118 -10.24 13.13 1.50
C ILE A 118 -10.21 13.35 3.02
N GLY A 119 -9.41 14.33 3.47
CA GLY A 119 -9.26 14.67 4.88
C GLY A 119 -8.53 13.59 5.69
N SER A 120 -7.72 12.79 5.02
CA SER A 120 -6.90 11.74 5.63
C SER A 120 -5.50 12.22 5.99
N SER A 121 -4.82 11.43 6.79
CA SER A 121 -3.38 11.51 6.98
C SER A 121 -2.73 10.32 6.29
N ILE A 122 -1.76 10.59 5.42
CA ILE A 122 -1.01 9.57 4.68
C ILE A 122 0.38 9.48 5.29
N TYR A 123 0.87 8.27 5.51
CA TYR A 123 2.21 8.03 6.02
C TYR A 123 2.94 6.98 5.19
N ARG A 124 4.20 7.23 4.89
CA ARG A 124 5.14 6.18 4.49
C ARG A 124 5.51 5.38 5.72
N VAL A 125 5.53 4.06 5.59
CA VAL A 125 6.00 3.16 6.65
C VAL A 125 7.45 2.82 6.40
N ASN A 126 8.32 3.33 7.27
CA ASN A 126 9.75 3.06 7.23
C ASN A 126 10.03 1.88 8.17
N MET A 127 10.77 0.89 7.68
CA MET A 127 11.13 -0.32 8.43
C MET A 127 12.59 -0.66 8.17
N ILE A 128 13.32 -0.99 9.24
CA ILE A 128 14.71 -1.41 9.16
C ILE A 128 14.76 -2.86 9.61
N SER A 129 14.81 -3.78 8.63
CA SER A 129 14.90 -5.21 8.93
C SER A 129 16.22 -5.54 9.64
N PRO A 130 16.22 -6.42 10.66
CA PRO A 130 17.44 -6.94 11.27
C PRO A 130 18.25 -7.85 10.32
N ILE A 131 17.65 -8.32 9.22
CA ILE A 131 18.29 -9.15 8.19
C ILE A 131 18.18 -8.42 6.85
N TRP A 132 19.31 -8.07 6.26
CA TRP A 132 19.38 -7.40 4.95
C TRP A 132 19.17 -8.41 3.81
N TYR A 133 18.02 -8.33 3.16
CA TYR A 133 17.83 -8.79 1.79
C TYR A 133 17.58 -7.56 0.92
N ALA A 134 18.15 -7.53 -0.29
CA ALA A 134 18.02 -6.40 -1.22
C ALA A 134 16.66 -6.44 -1.95
N ILE A 135 15.58 -6.44 -1.18
CA ILE A 135 14.22 -6.41 -1.70
C ILE A 135 13.76 -4.95 -1.64
N ARG A 136 13.38 -4.38 -2.80
CA ARG A 136 12.73 -3.06 -2.83
C ARG A 136 11.30 -3.24 -2.36
N TRP A 137 10.92 -2.59 -1.27
CA TRP A 137 9.54 -2.47 -0.83
C TRP A 137 9.20 -1.01 -0.53
N ASP A 138 7.96 -0.61 -0.79
CA ASP A 138 7.39 0.65 -0.35
C ASP A 138 6.04 0.39 0.30
N ASN A 139 5.93 0.74 1.58
CA ASN A 139 4.69 0.58 2.34
C ASN A 139 4.14 1.96 2.70
N PHE A 140 2.84 2.15 2.57
CA PHE A 140 2.19 3.39 2.97
C PHE A 140 0.80 3.13 3.56
N VAL A 141 0.41 3.94 4.54
CA VAL A 141 -0.89 3.85 5.20
C VAL A 141 -1.70 5.12 4.93
N ILE A 142 -2.96 4.95 4.54
CA ILE A 142 -3.95 6.02 4.46
C ILE A 142 -4.83 5.91 5.70
N HIS A 143 -4.69 6.85 6.64
CA HIS A 143 -5.51 6.92 7.85
C HIS A 143 -6.65 7.92 7.67
N SER A 144 -7.88 7.41 7.64
CA SER A 144 -9.07 8.19 7.35
C SER A 144 -10.19 7.95 8.37
N LYS A 145 -11.26 8.73 8.30
CA LYS A 145 -12.48 8.49 9.09
C LYS A 145 -13.17 7.14 8.78
N HIS A 146 -12.81 6.49 7.68
CA HIS A 146 -13.33 5.17 7.27
C HIS A 146 -12.49 4.01 7.82
N GLY A 147 -11.40 4.33 8.53
CA GLY A 147 -10.39 3.37 8.97
C GLY A 147 -9.07 3.59 8.26
N SER A 148 -8.13 2.67 8.51
CA SER A 148 -6.78 2.72 8.00
C SER A 148 -6.58 1.65 6.93
N LEU A 149 -6.11 2.05 5.75
CA LEU A 149 -5.72 1.13 4.68
C LEU A 149 -4.20 1.14 4.58
N LEU A 150 -3.59 -0.03 4.69
CA LEU A 150 -2.17 -0.25 4.46
C LEU A 150 -1.99 -0.77 3.03
N PHE A 151 -1.04 -0.21 2.31
CA PHE A 151 -0.59 -0.66 1.01
C PHE A 151 0.84 -1.16 1.14
N GLU A 152 1.10 -2.36 0.63
CA GLU A 152 2.40 -3.02 0.67
C GLU A 152 2.82 -3.33 -0.76
N PHE A 153 3.83 -2.62 -1.27
CA PHE A 153 4.32 -2.77 -2.63
C PHE A 153 5.71 -3.38 -2.57
N ASN A 154 5.88 -4.55 -3.17
CA ASN A 154 7.07 -5.36 -3.04
C ASN A 154 7.43 -6.09 -4.35
N PHE A 155 8.58 -6.77 -4.39
CA PHE A 155 8.88 -7.79 -5.38
C PHE A 155 8.91 -9.16 -4.72
N SER A 156 8.26 -10.14 -5.33
CA SER A 156 8.47 -11.55 -5.01
C SER A 156 9.73 -12.05 -5.74
N ASP A 157 10.62 -12.74 -5.01
CA ASP A 157 11.73 -13.53 -5.58
C ASP A 157 11.23 -14.79 -6.30
#